data_AF-A0AAP6BH81-F1
#
_entry.id   AF-A0AAP6BH81-F1
#
_cell.length_a   1.000
_cell.length_b   1.000
_cell.length_c   1.000
_cell.angle_alpha   90.00
_cell.angle_beta   90.00
_cell.angle_gamma   90.00
#
_symmetry.space_group_name_H-M   'P 1'
#
loop_
_entity.id
_entity.type
_entity.pdbx_description
1 polymer ?
#
loop_
_entity_poly.entity_id
_entity_poly.type
_entity_poly.pdbx_seq_one_letter_code
_entity_poly.pdbx_strand_id
1 'polypeptide(L)' 'MNDAADGRAPTGNPEVDTLLDRLADTGHLATEGHVEVYEDVHRGLREALTALDGRPGPSGPSPS' A
#
# COMPACT_ATOMS: atom_id res chain seq x y z
N MET A 1 15.91 -8.07 -24.33
CA MET A 1 15.86 -6.91 -23.43
C MET A 1 14.42 -6.82 -22.98
N ASN A 2 14.07 -7.56 -21.92
CA ASN A 2 12.72 -7.51 -21.37
C ASN A 2 12.69 -6.30 -20.44
N ASP A 3 12.07 -5.22 -20.90
CA ASP A 3 11.63 -4.05 -20.11
C ASP A 3 10.52 -4.45 -19.12
N ALA A 4 10.80 -5.41 -18.24
CA ALA A 4 9.91 -5.82 -17.16
C ALA A 4 10.39 -5.28 -15.80
N ALA A 5 11.08 -4.15 -15.82
CA ALA A 5 11.32 -3.28 -14.67
C ALA A 5 10.46 -1.99 -14.75
N ASP A 6 9.42 -1.97 -15.59
CA ASP A 6 8.61 -0.79 -15.87
C ASP A 6 7.34 -0.76 -15.00
N GLY A 7 7.43 -0.05 -13.88
CA GLY A 7 6.31 0.66 -13.22
C GLY A 7 5.07 -0.15 -12.87
N ARG A 8 4.96 -0.56 -11.61
CA ARG A 8 3.66 -0.96 -11.03
C ARG A 8 2.62 0.14 -11.25
N ALA A 9 1.42 -0.22 -11.72
CA ALA A 9 0.31 0.71 -11.84
C ALA A 9 -0.06 1.27 -10.44
N PRO A 10 -0.20 2.60 -10.27
CA PRO A 10 -0.53 3.19 -8.98
C PRO A 10 -1.89 2.69 -8.51
N THR A 11 -2.01 2.41 -7.21
CA THR A 11 -3.27 1.95 -6.61
C THR A 11 -4.30 3.06 -6.52
N GLY A 12 -3.88 4.31 -6.69
CA GLY A 12 -4.72 5.50 -6.53
C GLY A 12 -4.90 5.91 -5.07
N ASN A 13 -4.23 5.21 -4.13
CA ASN A 13 -4.14 5.59 -2.73
C ASN A 13 -2.67 5.98 -2.42
N PRO A 14 -2.40 7.28 -2.14
CA PRO A 14 -1.04 7.77 -1.96
C PRO A 14 -0.30 7.12 -0.77
N GLU A 15 -1.03 6.72 0.27
CA GLU A 15 -0.44 6.04 1.43
C GLU A 15 0.01 4.63 1.06
N VAL A 16 -0.83 3.89 0.33
CA VAL A 16 -0.52 2.55 -0.18
C VAL A 16 0.63 2.62 -1.18
N ASP A 17 0.60 3.58 -2.11
CA ASP A 17 1.65 3.75 -3.12
C ASP A 17 3.01 4.06 -2.48
N THR A 18 3.05 4.88 -1.42
CA THR A 18 4.29 5.19 -0.66
C THR A 18 4.88 3.95 0.02
N LEU A 19 4.04 3.10 0.61
CA LEU A 19 4.50 1.87 1.27
C LEU A 19 5.07 0.85 0.28
N LEU A 20 4.52 0.82 -0.93
CA LEU A 20 4.94 -0.10 -1.98
C LEU A 20 6.27 0.32 -2.63
N ASP A 21 6.49 1.63 -2.77
CA ASP A 21 7.77 2.20 -3.20
C ASP A 21 8.88 1.83 -2.20
N ARG A 22 8.62 2.03 -0.90
CA ARG A 22 9.54 1.62 0.17
C ARG A 22 9.79 0.12 0.22
N LEU A 23 8.79 -0.69 -0.11
CA LEU A 23 8.97 -2.14 -0.23
C LEU A 23 9.85 -2.49 -1.44
N ALA A 24 9.73 -1.79 -2.57
CA ALA A 24 10.60 -2.01 -3.72
C ALA A 24 12.08 -1.71 -3.41
N ASP A 25 12.35 -0.72 -2.55
CA ASP A 25 13.70 -0.43 -2.05
C ASP A 25 14.29 -1.58 -1.23
N THR A 26 13.47 -2.38 -0.54
CA THR A 26 13.97 -3.52 0.25
C THR A 26 14.63 -4.61 -0.56
N GLY A 27 14.23 -4.77 -1.83
CA GLY A 27 14.88 -5.71 -2.75
C GLY A 27 16.38 -5.45 -2.94
N HIS A 28 16.84 -4.25 -2.59
CA HIS A 28 18.25 -3.81 -2.66
C HIS A 28 18.97 -3.85 -1.30
N LEU A 29 18.26 -4.14 -0.20
CA LEU A 29 18.83 -4.20 1.14
C LEU A 29 19.39 -5.60 1.46
N ALA A 30 20.30 -5.67 2.43
CA ALA A 30 20.76 -6.95 2.99
C ALA A 30 19.63 -7.65 3.76
N THR A 31 19.58 -8.98 3.70
CA THR A 31 18.50 -9.82 4.24
C THR A 31 18.21 -9.60 5.72
N GLU A 32 19.22 -9.19 6.50
CA GLU A 32 19.07 -8.89 7.93
C GLU A 32 18.12 -7.70 8.20
N GLY A 33 17.97 -6.77 7.25
CA GLY A 33 17.04 -5.64 7.35
C GLY A 33 15.66 -5.89 6.72
N HIS A 34 15.44 -7.04 6.07
CA HIS A 34 14.18 -7.29 5.35
C HIS A 34 13.00 -7.48 6.30
N VAL A 35 13.20 -8.18 7.42
CA VAL A 35 12.11 -8.54 8.35
C VAL A 35 11.47 -7.28 8.94
N GLU A 36 12.28 -6.33 9.42
CA GLU A 36 11.76 -5.08 10.01
C GLU A 36 10.95 -4.26 9.01
N VAL A 37 11.39 -4.23 7.74
CA VAL A 37 10.66 -3.49 6.70
C VAL A 37 9.40 -4.22 6.26
N TYR A 38 9.42 -5.56 6.16
CA TYR A 38 8.22 -6.34 5.87
C TYR A 38 7.15 -6.12 6.95
N GLU A 39 7.51 -6.15 8.22
CA GLU A 39 6.57 -5.92 9.32
C GLU A 39 5.99 -4.50 9.30
N ASP A 40 6.84 -3.50 9.06
CA ASP A 40 6.39 -2.10 8.96
C ASP A 40 5.43 -1.88 7.78
N VAL A 41 5.73 -2.47 6.62
CA VAL A 41 4.87 -2.42 5.42
C VAL A 41 3.56 -3.17 5.66
N HIS A 42 3.58 -4.36 6.27
CA HIS A 42 2.36 -5.11 6.58
C HIS A 42 1.44 -4.32 7.53
N ARG A 43 2.02 -3.68 8.55
CA ARG A 43 1.26 -2.83 9.48
C ARG A 43 0.65 -1.63 8.76
N GLY A 44 1.43 -0.88 7.98
CA GLY A 44 0.94 0.28 7.25
C GLY A 44 -0.17 -0.07 6.25
N LEU A 45 -0.04 -1.18 5.53
CA LEU A 45 -1.08 -1.64 4.60
C LEU A 45 -2.38 -2.01 5.32
N ARG A 46 -2.28 -2.66 6.47
CA ARG A 46 -3.44 -3.02 7.30
C ARG A 46 -4.18 -1.77 7.79
N GLU A 47 -3.46 -0.75 8.21
CA GLU A 47 -4.04 0.52 8.66
C GLU A 47 -4.76 1.23 7.51
N ALA A 48 -4.13 1.31 6.33
CA ALA A 48 -4.74 1.90 5.13
C ALA A 48 -6.02 1.16 4.71
N LEU A 49 -6.01 -0.18 4.73
CA LEU A 49 -7.20 -0.99 4.43
C LEU A 49 -8.31 -0.80 5.48
N THR A 50 -7.95 -0.70 6.76
CA THR A 50 -8.91 -0.42 7.84
C THR A 50 -9.55 0.95 7.67
N ALA A 51 -8.77 1.97 7.28
CA ALA A 51 -9.27 3.31 7.02
C ALA A 51 -10.23 3.36 5.82
N LEU A 52 -9.96 2.56 4.77
CA LEU A 52 -10.86 2.42 3.63
C LEU A 52 -12.18 1.73 4.01
N ASP A 53 -12.11 0.67 4.82
CA ASP A 53 -13.28 -0.07 5.29
C ASP A 53 -14.17 0.76 6.22
N GLY A 54 -13.56 1.63 7.03
CA GLY A 54 -14.25 2.54 7.93
C GLY A 54 -14.92 3.75 7.26
N ARG A 55 -14.78 3.94 5.95
CA ARG A 55 -15.42 5.07 5.25
C ARG A 55 -16.94 4.82 5.18
N PRO A 56 -17.79 5.65 5.81
CA PRO A 56 -19.23 5.49 5.71
C PRO A 56 -19.65 5.56 4.23
N GLY A 57 -20.42 4.56 3.78
CA GLY A 57 -21.01 4.58 2.45
C GLY A 57 -21.86 5.84 2.27
N PRO A 58 -22.00 6.36 1.04
CA PRO A 58 -22.80 7.56 0.80
C PRO A 58 -24.17 7.36 1.42
N SER A 59 -24.56 8.25 2.34
CA SER A 59 -25.91 8.26 2.92
C SER A 59 -26.89 8.27 1.76
N GLY A 60 -27.61 7.15 1.57
CA GLY A 60 -28.65 7.06 0.56
C GLY A 60 -29.69 8.17 0.78
N PRO A 61 -30.40 8.61 -0.27
CA PRO A 61 -31.38 9.67 -0.14
C PRO A 61 -32.43 9.26 0.90
N SER A 62 -32.66 10.13 1.90
CA SER A 62 -33.73 9.97 2.87
C SER A 62 -35.09 9.93 2.13
N PRO A 63 -35.91 8.88 2.29
CA PRO A 63 -37.25 8.89 1.72
C PRO A 63 -38.09 9.97 2.41
N SER A 64 -38.76 10.79 1.59
CA SER A 64 -39.80 11.73 2.04
C SER A 64 -41.11 11.02 2.34
#